data_AF-A0A853CZN5-F1
#
_entry.id   AF-A0A853CZN5-F1
#
_cell.length_a   1.000
_cell.length_b   1.000
_cell.length_c   1.000
_cell.angle_alpha   90.00
_cell.angle_beta   90.00
_cell.angle_gamma   90.00
#
_symmetry.space_group_name_H-M   'P 1'
#
loop_
_entity.id
_entity.type
_entity.pdbx_description
1 polymer ?
#
loop_
_entity_poly.entity_id
_entity_poly.type
_entity_poly.pdbx_seq_one_letter_code
_entity_poly.pdbx_strand_id
1 'polypeptide(L)'
;MGGTSFNTVAELRRIVAQGRVSETALEAITGIAGERLGAVLAESNRYEVGMSAAAFPLSSDESTRLSVLAAQLIQGMEIGDDERLKAILEGLTIEFKLTTLNLALLTGTNLDDIEACLVDPAAVAPERKYPLAVRASYLSLAIANARPY
;
A
#
# COMPACT_ATOMS: atom_id res chain seq x y z
N MET A 1 12.03 -10.22 -24.95
CA MET A 1 10.98 -10.22 -23.92
C MET A 1 10.49 -8.79 -23.77
N GLY A 2 9.32 -8.46 -24.32
CA GLY A 2 8.76 -7.12 -24.20
C GLY A 2 8.14 -6.98 -22.83
N GLY A 3 8.77 -6.22 -21.94
CA GLY A 3 8.16 -5.84 -20.67
C GLY A 3 6.93 -5.00 -20.97
N THR A 4 5.75 -5.47 -20.58
CA THR A 4 4.55 -4.63 -20.49
C THR A 4 4.89 -3.48 -19.54
N SER A 5 5.11 -2.30 -20.10
CA SER A 5 5.34 -1.09 -19.31
C SER A 5 4.13 -0.88 -18.42
N PHE A 6 4.34 -0.90 -17.10
CA PHE A 6 3.29 -0.65 -16.12
C PHE A 6 2.72 0.76 -16.34
N ASN A 7 1.47 0.83 -16.79
CA ASN A 7 0.81 2.11 -17.02
C ASN A 7 0.09 2.54 -15.74
N THR A 8 0.82 3.24 -14.86
CA THR A 8 0.33 3.81 -13.60
C THR A 8 -1.04 4.49 -13.74
N VAL A 9 -1.21 5.33 -14.77
CA VAL A 9 -2.42 6.14 -14.95
C VAL A 9 -3.61 5.27 -15.33
N ALA A 10 -3.42 4.26 -16.18
CA ALA A 10 -4.47 3.32 -16.54
C ALA A 10 -4.96 2.51 -15.34
N GLU A 11 -4.04 2.06 -14.48
CA GLU A 11 -4.38 1.30 -13.28
C GLU A 11 -5.06 2.15 -12.21
N LEU A 12 -4.59 3.38 -11.97
CA LEU A 12 -5.27 4.29 -11.04
C LEU A 12 -6.69 4.61 -11.50
N ARG A 13 -6.89 4.86 -12.80
CA ARG A 13 -8.24 5.00 -13.37
C ARG A 13 -9.10 3.79 -13.12
N ARG A 14 -8.56 2.59 -13.32
CA ARG A 14 -9.29 1.34 -13.08
C ARG A 14 -9.71 1.22 -11.61
N ILE A 15 -8.83 1.53 -10.67
CA ILE A 15 -9.12 1.48 -9.23
C ILE A 15 -10.18 2.53 -8.84
N VAL A 16 -10.08 3.75 -9.39
CA VAL A 16 -11.08 4.81 -9.18
C VAL A 16 -12.44 4.43 -9.76
N ALA A 17 -12.48 3.95 -10.99
CA ALA A 17 -13.71 3.52 -11.67
C ALA A 17 -14.39 2.33 -10.94
N GLN A 18 -13.61 1.49 -10.27
CA GLN A 18 -14.12 0.40 -9.43
C GLN A 18 -14.60 0.87 -8.05
N GLY A 19 -14.50 2.16 -7.73
CA GLY A 19 -14.88 2.72 -6.42
C GLY A 19 -13.96 2.29 -5.27
N ARG A 20 -12.77 1.76 -5.57
CA ARG A 20 -11.81 1.28 -4.57
C ARG A 20 -11.07 2.43 -3.89
N VAL A 21 -10.91 3.55 -4.58
CA VAL A 21 -10.40 4.82 -4.07
C VAL A 21 -11.13 5.97 -4.76
N SER A 22 -11.43 7.04 -4.04
CA SER A 22 -11.99 8.26 -4.66
C SER A 22 -10.87 9.21 -5.10
N GLU A 23 -11.16 10.10 -6.06
CA GLU A 23 -10.22 11.15 -6.45
C GLU A 23 -9.88 12.08 -5.26
N THR A 24 -10.87 12.39 -4.41
CA THR A 24 -10.66 13.16 -3.17
C THR A 24 -9.71 12.45 -2.20
N ALA A 25 -9.79 11.11 -2.11
CA ALA A 25 -8.84 10.35 -1.30
C ALA A 25 -7.44 10.37 -1.91
N LEU A 26 -7.31 10.27 -3.24
CA LEU A 26 -6.01 10.40 -3.92
C LEU A 26 -5.39 11.78 -3.69
N GLU A 27 -6.19 12.85 -3.75
CA GLU A 27 -5.75 14.22 -3.42
C GLU A 27 -5.24 14.29 -1.98
N ALA A 28 -6.01 13.79 -1.01
CA ALA A 28 -5.62 13.80 0.40
C ALA A 28 -4.35 12.97 0.69
N ILE A 29 -4.19 11.83 0.02
CA ILE A 29 -3.04 10.93 0.20
C ILE A 29 -1.77 11.53 -0.43
N THR A 30 -1.90 12.07 -1.64
CA THR A 30 -0.73 12.50 -2.45
C THR A 30 -0.34 13.96 -2.22
N GLY A 31 -1.29 14.78 -1.75
CA GLY A 31 -1.17 16.24 -1.70
C GLY A 31 -1.23 16.91 -3.08
N ILE A 32 -1.51 16.15 -4.14
CA ILE A 32 -1.65 16.68 -5.50
C ILE A 32 -3.06 17.24 -5.64
N ALA A 33 -3.18 18.52 -6.01
CA ALA A 33 -4.46 19.19 -6.20
C ALA A 33 -5.39 18.39 -7.13
N GLY A 34 -6.67 18.28 -6.76
CA GLY A 34 -7.67 17.48 -7.45
C GLY A 34 -7.78 17.80 -8.95
N GLU A 35 -7.69 19.07 -9.34
CA GLU A 35 -7.70 19.49 -10.75
C GLU A 35 -6.55 18.88 -11.57
N ARG A 36 -5.36 18.77 -10.97
CA ARG A 36 -4.17 18.18 -11.60
C ARG A 36 -4.27 16.66 -11.66
N LEU A 37 -4.78 16.01 -10.61
CA LEU A 37 -5.09 14.58 -10.62
C LEU A 37 -6.15 14.25 -11.68
N GLY A 38 -7.21 15.03 -11.75
CA GLY A 38 -8.27 14.88 -12.75
C GLY A 38 -7.75 15.02 -14.18
N ALA A 39 -6.87 16.00 -14.44
CA ALA A 39 -6.21 16.15 -15.73
C ALA A 39 -5.38 14.91 -16.12
N VAL A 40 -4.57 14.39 -15.18
CA VAL A 40 -3.75 13.19 -15.39
C VAL A 40 -4.63 11.96 -15.63
N LEU A 41 -5.69 11.78 -14.84
CA LEU A 41 -6.61 10.65 -15.00
C LEU A 41 -7.41 10.78 -16.31
N ALA A 42 -7.72 11.98 -16.80
CA ALA A 42 -8.46 12.20 -18.03
C ALA A 42 -7.60 12.06 -19.32
N GLU A 43 -6.27 12.11 -19.24
CA GLU A 43 -5.36 12.33 -20.40
C GLU A 43 -5.21 11.15 -21.38
N SER A 44 -6.15 10.21 -21.41
CA SER A 44 -6.04 8.97 -22.20
C SER A 44 -6.59 9.03 -23.61
N ASN A 45 -7.26 10.13 -23.96
CA ASN A 45 -7.83 10.33 -25.29
C ASN A 45 -6.93 11.16 -26.22
N ARG A 46 -5.68 11.47 -25.84
CA ARG A 46 -4.79 12.35 -26.62
C ARG A 46 -3.52 11.66 -27.17
N TYR A 47 -3.57 10.36 -27.42
CA TYR A 47 -2.57 9.71 -28.29
C TYR A 47 -2.92 9.81 -29.79
N GLU A 48 -3.79 10.74 -30.18
CA GLU A 48 -3.92 11.19 -31.57
C GLU A 48 -3.18 12.52 -31.77
N VAL A 49 -2.03 12.41 -32.45
CA VAL A 49 -1.40 13.37 -33.35
C VAL A 49 -1.59 14.87 -33.04
N GLY A 50 -0.50 15.51 -32.59
CA GLY A 50 -0.23 16.92 -32.89
C GLY A 50 -0.54 17.90 -31.76
N MET A 51 0.55 18.49 -31.22
CA MET A 51 0.61 19.79 -30.55
C MET A 51 -0.65 20.33 -29.86
N SER A 52 -0.70 20.22 -28.53
CA SER A 52 -1.12 21.34 -27.67
C SER A 52 -0.61 21.12 -26.26
N ALA A 53 0.34 21.95 -25.84
CA ALA A 53 0.80 22.03 -24.46
C ALA A 53 -0.33 22.56 -23.58
N ALA A 54 -0.90 21.70 -22.74
CA ALA A 54 -1.67 22.12 -21.58
C ALA A 54 -0.92 21.61 -20.34
N ALA A 55 -0.32 22.55 -19.60
CA ALA A 55 0.19 22.33 -18.24
C ALA A 55 -0.93 21.64 -17.43
N PHE A 56 -0.68 20.54 -16.73
CA PHE A 56 0.36 20.40 -15.72
C PHE A 56 0.88 18.96 -15.68
N PRO A 57 2.10 18.68 -16.18
CA PRO A 57 2.74 17.41 -15.87
C PRO A 57 3.10 17.47 -14.39
N LEU A 58 2.75 16.43 -13.64
CA LEU A 58 3.24 16.24 -12.28
C LEU A 58 4.75 16.48 -12.24
N SER A 59 5.26 17.03 -11.14
CA SER A 59 6.71 17.06 -10.93
C SER A 59 7.26 15.63 -10.97
N SER A 60 8.56 15.46 -11.22
CA SER A 60 9.18 14.13 -11.23
C SER A 60 8.95 13.39 -9.90
N ASP A 61 8.98 14.11 -8.79
CA ASP A 61 8.66 13.60 -7.46
C ASP A 61 7.19 13.17 -7.34
N GLU A 62 6.24 14.05 -7.71
CA GLU A 62 4.80 13.74 -7.66
C GLU A 62 4.46 12.53 -8.54
N SER A 63 5.04 12.45 -9.74
CA SER A 63 4.86 11.32 -10.67
C SER A 63 5.42 10.01 -10.10
N THR A 64 6.58 10.08 -9.44
CA THR A 64 7.20 8.92 -8.78
C THR A 64 6.35 8.45 -7.60
N ARG A 65 5.97 9.36 -6.70
CA ARG A 65 5.13 9.03 -5.53
C ARG A 65 3.78 8.44 -5.95
N LEU A 66 3.14 9.02 -6.98
CA LEU A 66 1.88 8.51 -7.51
C LEU A 66 2.04 7.10 -8.12
N SER A 67 3.14 6.85 -8.84
CA SER A 67 3.44 5.54 -9.41
C SER A 67 3.72 4.48 -8.34
N VAL A 68 4.47 4.84 -7.29
CA VAL A 68 4.72 3.96 -6.15
C VAL A 68 3.41 3.63 -5.44
N LEU A 69 2.57 4.64 -5.17
CA LEU A 69 1.25 4.44 -4.55
C LEU A 69 0.38 3.50 -5.38
N ALA A 70 0.28 3.73 -6.69
CA ALA A 70 -0.50 2.88 -7.58
C ALA A 70 -0.03 1.42 -7.55
N ALA A 71 1.28 1.20 -7.67
CA ALA A 71 1.87 -0.13 -7.62
C ALA A 71 1.56 -0.82 -6.27
N GLN A 72 1.71 -0.11 -5.15
CA GLN A 72 1.43 -0.64 -3.82
C GLN A 72 -0.05 -0.96 -3.62
N LEU A 73 -0.97 -0.14 -4.12
CA LEU A 73 -2.40 -0.40 -4.04
C LEU A 73 -2.78 -1.65 -4.82
N ILE A 74 -2.28 -1.81 -6.06
CA ILE A 74 -2.58 -2.96 -6.90
C ILE A 74 -2.02 -4.24 -6.31
N GLN A 75 -0.72 -4.23 -5.99
CA GLN A 75 -0.06 -5.39 -5.39
C GLN A 75 -0.75 -5.76 -4.07
N GLY A 76 -1.05 -4.77 -3.23
CA GLY A 76 -1.76 -4.99 -1.99
C GLY A 76 -3.11 -5.68 -2.22
N MET A 77 -3.91 -5.25 -3.19
CA MET A 77 -5.25 -5.81 -3.42
C MET A 77 -5.27 -7.33 -3.68
N GLU A 78 -4.16 -7.90 -4.14
CA GLU A 78 -4.04 -9.34 -4.43
C GLU A 78 -3.64 -10.16 -3.19
N ILE A 79 -3.10 -9.52 -2.15
CA ILE A 79 -2.61 -10.20 -0.93
C ILE A 79 -3.78 -10.39 0.04
N GLY A 80 -4.05 -11.64 0.41
CA GLY A 80 -5.07 -12.00 1.39
C GLY A 80 -4.70 -11.59 2.82
N ASP A 81 -5.69 -11.43 3.69
CA ASP A 81 -5.50 -10.90 5.05
C ASP A 81 -4.51 -11.72 5.89
N ASP A 82 -4.55 -13.05 5.75
CA ASP A 82 -3.64 -13.97 6.44
C ASP A 82 -2.19 -13.80 5.98
N GLU A 83 -1.99 -13.64 4.67
CA GLU A 83 -0.67 -13.39 4.08
C GLU A 83 -0.15 -12.00 4.46
N ARG A 84 -1.03 -10.99 4.52
CA ARG A 84 -0.69 -9.65 5.01
C ARG A 84 -0.25 -9.68 6.47
N LEU A 85 -0.99 -10.37 7.33
CA LEU A 85 -0.64 -10.51 8.74
C LEU A 85 0.72 -11.19 8.89
N LYS A 86 0.92 -12.32 8.21
CA LYS A 86 2.19 -13.03 8.24
C LYS A 86 3.35 -12.17 7.74
N ALA A 87 3.18 -11.47 6.62
CA ALA A 87 4.19 -10.57 6.07
C ALA A 87 4.57 -9.44 7.04
N ILE A 88 3.60 -8.87 7.76
CA ILE A 88 3.87 -7.87 8.80
C ILE A 88 4.71 -8.48 9.93
N LEU A 89 4.31 -9.64 10.45
CA LEU A 89 5.03 -10.32 11.54
C LEU A 89 6.45 -10.75 11.11
N GLU A 90 6.60 -11.23 9.88
CA GLU A 90 7.89 -11.58 9.29
C GLU A 90 8.77 -10.34 9.09
N GLY A 91 8.23 -9.21 8.61
CA GLY A 91 8.97 -7.95 8.53
C GLY A 91 9.48 -7.51 9.91
N LEU A 92 8.61 -7.54 10.92
CA LEU A 92 8.97 -7.19 12.29
C LEU A 92 10.07 -8.09 12.88
N THR A 93 10.02 -9.39 12.61
CA THR A 93 10.98 -10.35 13.17
C THR A 93 12.26 -10.48 12.35
N ILE A 94 12.17 -10.54 11.03
CA ILE A 94 13.29 -10.77 10.11
C ILE A 94 14.03 -9.47 9.82
N GLU A 95 13.32 -8.41 9.41
CA GLU A 95 13.96 -7.14 9.06
C GLU A 95 14.35 -6.37 10.32
N PHE A 96 13.39 -6.18 11.23
CA PHE A 96 13.57 -5.33 12.42
C PHE A 96 14.04 -6.08 13.66
N LYS A 97 14.31 -7.38 13.54
CA LYS A 97 14.94 -8.22 14.58
C LYS A 97 14.17 -8.25 15.91
N LEU A 98 12.87 -7.94 15.90
CA LEU A 98 12.02 -8.13 17.07
C LEU A 98 11.81 -9.62 17.30
N THR A 99 11.99 -10.08 18.54
CA THR A 99 11.63 -11.45 18.89
C THR A 99 10.10 -11.61 18.98
N THR A 100 9.60 -12.83 18.86
CA THR A 100 8.16 -13.12 19.11
C THR A 100 7.74 -12.68 20.51
N LEU A 101 8.64 -12.78 21.50
CA LEU A 101 8.43 -12.23 22.84
C LEU A 101 8.33 -10.69 22.84
N ASN A 102 9.19 -9.97 22.10
CA ASN A 102 9.05 -8.52 21.98
C ASN A 102 7.70 -8.15 21.38
N LEU A 103 7.25 -8.88 20.36
CA LEU A 103 5.94 -8.66 19.74
C LEU A 103 4.80 -8.92 20.71
N ALA A 104 4.86 -10.00 21.49
CA ALA A 104 3.86 -10.31 22.52
C ALA A 104 3.74 -9.16 23.53
N LEU A 105 4.88 -8.65 24.01
CA LEU A 105 4.94 -7.56 24.98
C LEU A 105 4.47 -6.22 24.38
N LEU A 106 4.90 -5.86 23.18
CA LEU A 106 4.54 -4.59 22.53
C LEU A 106 3.09 -4.55 22.07
N THR A 107 2.54 -5.71 21.70
CA THR A 107 1.15 -5.81 21.23
C THR A 107 0.18 -6.26 22.34
N GLY A 108 0.66 -6.64 23.53
CA GLY A 108 -0.20 -7.24 24.55
C GLY A 108 -1.00 -8.45 24.04
N THR A 109 -0.40 -9.23 23.14
CA THR A 109 -0.99 -10.44 22.54
C THR A 109 -0.30 -11.67 23.10
N ASN A 110 -1.01 -12.79 23.17
CA ASN A 110 -0.40 -14.04 23.59
C ASN A 110 0.74 -14.44 22.63
N LEU A 111 1.87 -14.89 23.19
CA LEU A 111 3.02 -15.37 22.45
C LEU A 111 2.64 -16.53 21.51
N ASP A 112 1.84 -17.48 22.00
CA ASP A 112 1.42 -18.65 21.23
C ASP A 112 0.63 -18.26 19.97
N ASP A 113 -0.17 -17.20 20.05
CA ASP A 113 -0.95 -16.71 18.90
C ASP A 113 -0.05 -16.07 17.84
N ILE A 114 1.03 -15.40 18.25
CA ILE A 114 2.03 -14.82 17.33
C ILE A 114 2.80 -15.93 16.62
N GLU A 115 3.27 -16.92 17.37
CA GLU A 115 4.00 -18.06 16.82
C GLU A 115 3.13 -18.88 15.87
N ALA A 116 1.86 -19.13 16.24
CA ALA A 116 0.90 -19.79 15.37
C ALA A 116 0.64 -19.00 14.07
N CYS A 117 0.51 -17.66 14.15
CA CYS A 117 0.31 -16.82 12.96
C CYS A 117 1.53 -16.78 12.03
N LEU A 118 2.75 -16.93 12.56
CA LEU A 118 3.96 -17.04 11.74
C LEU A 118 4.03 -18.38 10.99
N VAL A 119 3.55 -19.46 11.61
CA VAL A 119 3.50 -20.78 10.99
C VAL A 119 2.38 -20.87 9.96
N ASP A 120 1.14 -20.77 10.43
CA ASP A 120 -0.08 -20.88 9.62
C ASP A 120 -1.18 -19.95 10.17
N PRO A 121 -1.30 -18.72 9.65
CA PRO A 121 -2.34 -17.80 10.07
C PRO A 121 -3.75 -18.33 9.75
N ALA A 122 -3.95 -19.16 8.72
CA ALA A 122 -5.28 -19.67 8.40
C ALA A 122 -5.84 -20.58 9.52
N ALA A 123 -4.96 -21.22 10.30
CA ALA A 123 -5.34 -22.07 11.43
C ALA A 123 -5.69 -21.30 12.72
N VAL A 124 -5.39 -20.00 12.80
CA VAL A 124 -5.66 -19.18 13.99
C VAL A 124 -7.06 -18.56 13.90
N ALA A 125 -7.79 -18.57 15.01
CA ALA A 125 -9.16 -18.05 15.06
C ALA A 125 -9.20 -16.52 14.81
N PRO A 126 -10.19 -15.99 14.07
CA PRO A 126 -10.29 -14.56 13.76
C PRO A 126 -10.25 -13.63 14.97
N GLU A 127 -10.83 -14.05 16.10
CA GLU A 127 -10.90 -13.27 17.35
C GLU A 127 -9.52 -13.06 17.98
N ARG A 128 -8.56 -13.93 17.65
CA ARG A 128 -7.16 -13.84 18.08
C ARG A 128 -6.30 -13.13 17.05
N LYS A 129 -6.54 -13.40 15.76
CA LYS A 129 -5.83 -12.77 14.64
C LYS A 129 -6.11 -11.28 14.51
N TYR A 130 -7.37 -10.89 14.61
CA TYR A 130 -7.77 -9.52 14.33
C TYR A 130 -7.11 -8.51 15.28
N PRO A 131 -7.10 -8.72 16.62
CA PRO A 131 -6.34 -7.85 17.52
C PRO A 131 -4.85 -7.83 17.21
N LEU A 132 -4.25 -8.98 16.90
CA LEU A 132 -2.83 -9.05 16.55
C LEU A 132 -2.53 -8.24 15.29
N ALA A 133 -3.34 -8.39 14.23
CA ALA A 133 -3.17 -7.68 12.97
C ALA A 133 -3.21 -6.16 13.16
N VAL A 134 -4.21 -5.63 13.86
CA VAL A 134 -4.32 -4.19 14.14
C VAL A 134 -3.09 -3.67 14.87
N ARG A 135 -2.65 -4.38 15.91
CA ARG A 135 -1.53 -3.95 16.75
C ARG A 135 -0.18 -4.09 16.06
N ALA A 136 0.00 -5.14 15.25
CA ALA A 136 1.19 -5.34 14.44
C ALA A 136 1.28 -4.31 13.30
N SER A 137 0.16 -3.97 12.65
CA SER A 137 0.12 -2.89 11.66
C SER A 137 0.51 -1.54 12.28
N TYR A 138 0.02 -1.24 13.48
CA TYR A 138 0.42 -0.03 14.20
C TYR A 138 1.93 -0.02 14.50
N LEU A 139 2.48 -1.14 14.97
CA LEU A 139 3.92 -1.27 15.24
C LEU A 139 4.76 -1.10 13.96
N SER A 140 4.33 -1.70 12.84
CA SER A 140 4.98 -1.53 11.55
C SER A 140 5.00 -0.07 11.09
N LEU A 141 3.88 0.65 11.27
CA LEU A 141 3.81 2.08 10.96
C LEU A 141 4.71 2.91 11.89
N ALA A 142 4.75 2.60 13.19
CA ALA A 142 5.62 3.29 14.14
C ALA A 142 7.10 3.13 13.79
N ILE A 143 7.52 1.94 13.36
CA ILE A 143 8.88 1.69 12.89
C ILE A 143 9.15 2.45 11.59
N ALA A 144 8.24 2.42 10.62
CA ALA A 144 8.39 3.16 9.37
C ALA A 144 8.62 4.66 9.61
N ASN A 145 7.90 5.25 10.56
CA ASN A 145 8.06 6.66 10.95
C ASN A 145 9.37 6.97 11.70
N ALA A 146 10.00 5.97 12.32
CA ALA A 146 11.26 6.13 13.05
C ALA A 146 12.49 5.99 12.14
N ARG A 147 12.33 5.49 10.90
CA ARG A 147 13.44 5.33 9.97
C ARG A 147 13.85 6.68 9.38
N PRO A 148 15.16 6.92 9.18
CA PRO A 148 15.61 8.09 8.43
C PRO A 148 15.15 7.99 6.96
N TYR A 149 14.77 9.14 6.40
CA TYR A 149 14.45 9.31 4.98
C TYR A 149 15.70 9.21 4.09
#